data_AF-A0A0F0LXI5-F1
#
_entry.id   AF-A0A0F0LXI5-F1
#
_cell.length_a   1.000
_cell.length_b   1.000
_cell.length_c   1.000
_cell.angle_alpha   90.00
_cell.angle_beta   90.00
_cell.angle_gamma   90.00
#
_symmetry.space_group_name_H-M   'P 1'
#
loop_
_entity.id
_entity.type
_entity.pdbx_description
1 polymer ?
#
loop_
_entity_poly.entity_id
_entity_poly.type
_entity_poly.pdbx_seq_one_letter_code
_entity_poly.pdbx_strand_id
1 'polypeptide(L)'
;MLVPWIGAARSVAAWHSLAKARVRGLVSRVGVAGFGAAESDALLEATGDRPAVDKIVVHPLAPQRELRRDLDGRGVRVLAAHPTGLGDGMLRHPVLVRAAREEGLTPAQLAIAWSAARGMIPLPTARFPARQRENLAALDRPLAESTLAVIDRVCLDGPSRIETIAG
;
A
#
# COMPACT_ATOMS: atom_id res chain seq x y z
N MET A 1 -9.14 7.63 10.08
CA MET A 1 -8.66 8.86 9.39
C MET A 1 -7.16 8.74 9.19
N LEU A 2 -6.61 9.32 8.12
CA LEU A 2 -5.16 9.30 7.85
C LEU A 2 -4.60 10.71 7.86
N VAL A 3 -3.43 10.90 8.48
CA VAL A 3 -2.63 12.12 8.37
C VAL A 3 -1.72 11.99 7.14
N PRO A 4 -1.82 12.88 6.14
CA PRO A 4 -0.86 12.88 5.05
C PRO A 4 0.50 13.41 5.52
N TRP A 5 1.58 12.90 4.94
CA TRP A 5 2.88 13.54 5.11
C TRP A 5 2.89 14.90 4.43
N ILE A 6 2.98 15.95 5.24
CA ILE A 6 3.02 17.35 4.78
C ILE A 6 4.14 18.12 5.47
N GLY A 7 5.21 17.42 5.85
CA GLY A 7 6.32 17.92 6.67
C GLY A 7 6.08 17.77 8.17
N ALA A 8 7.16 17.48 8.92
CA ALA A 8 7.12 17.04 10.32
C ALA A 8 6.20 17.89 11.22
N ALA A 9 6.43 19.21 11.29
CA ALA A 9 5.66 20.09 12.17
C ALA A 9 4.15 20.08 11.89
N ARG A 10 3.77 20.14 10.60
CA ARG A 10 2.34 20.13 10.20
C ARG A 10 1.71 18.75 10.39
N SER A 11 2.45 17.69 10.09
CA SER A 11 2.04 16.30 10.32
C SER A 11 1.76 16.02 11.80
N VAL A 12 2.64 16.45 12.70
CA VAL A 12 2.48 16.30 14.16
C VAL A 12 1.27 17.09 14.67
N ALA A 13 1.08 18.33 14.22
CA ALA A 13 -0.09 19.14 14.58
C ALA A 13 -1.41 18.49 14.12
N ALA A 14 -1.45 17.94 12.91
CA ALA A 14 -2.60 17.21 12.39
C ALA A 14 -2.85 15.92 13.18
N TRP A 15 -1.80 15.18 13.55
CA TRP A 15 -1.90 14.00 14.40
C TRP A 15 -2.55 14.30 15.75
N HIS A 16 -2.08 15.32 16.48
CA HIS A 16 -2.69 15.71 17.74
C HIS A 16 -4.16 16.11 17.60
N SER A 17 -4.52 16.76 16.49
CA SER A 17 -5.90 17.14 16.21
C SER A 17 -6.80 15.91 16.01
N LEU A 18 -6.33 14.91 15.27
CA LEU A 18 -7.04 13.63 15.10
C LEU A 18 -7.03 12.78 16.37
N ALA A 19 -5.98 12.83 17.19
CA ALA A 19 -5.94 12.16 18.49
C ALA A 19 -7.00 12.72 19.45
N LYS A 20 -7.18 14.06 19.49
CA LYS A 20 -8.28 14.70 20.23
C LYS A 20 -9.65 14.29 19.68
N ALA A 21 -9.80 14.22 18.36
CA ALA A 21 -11.03 13.74 17.73
C ALA A 21 -11.33 12.27 18.10
N ARG A 22 -10.30 11.42 18.24
CA ARG A 22 -10.44 10.03 18.69
C ARG A 22 -10.95 9.97 20.13
N VAL A 23 -10.37 10.74 21.04
CA VAL A 23 -10.82 10.82 22.44
C VAL A 23 -12.27 11.29 22.54
N ARG A 24 -12.69 12.19 21.66
CA ARG A 24 -14.09 12.68 21.57
C ARG A 24 -15.04 11.70 20.87
N GLY A 25 -14.59 10.54 20.43
CA GLY A 25 -15.41 9.53 19.73
C GLY A 25 -15.78 9.90 18.28
N LEU A 26 -15.18 10.94 17.69
CA LEU A 26 -15.47 11.37 16.31
C LEU A 26 -14.79 10.49 15.26
N VAL A 27 -13.69 9.84 15.63
CA VAL A 27 -12.97 8.89 14.79
C VAL A 27 -12.55 7.69 15.62
N SER A 28 -12.66 6.48 15.07
CA SER A 28 -12.29 5.26 15.80
C SER A 28 -10.79 4.98 15.76
N ARG A 29 -10.14 5.24 14.62
CA ARG A 29 -8.71 4.96 14.39
C ARG A 29 -8.03 6.06 13.59
N VAL A 30 -6.76 6.30 13.92
CA VAL A 30 -5.87 7.24 13.24
C VAL A 30 -4.67 6.46 12.70
N GLY A 31 -4.26 6.79 11.47
CA GLY A 31 -3.05 6.29 10.84
C GLY A 31 -2.42 7.39 10.00
N VAL A 32 -1.43 7.04 9.19
CA VAL A 32 -0.69 7.98 8.36
C VAL A 32 -0.73 7.58 6.88
N ALA A 33 -0.29 8.49 6.01
CA ALA A 33 -0.12 8.23 4.59
C ALA A 33 1.17 8.88 4.10
N GLY A 34 2.12 8.06 3.66
CA GLY A 34 3.38 8.49 3.06
C GLY A 34 4.44 8.92 4.06
N PHE A 35 4.42 8.39 5.29
CA PHE A 35 5.44 8.69 6.29
C PHE A 35 6.65 7.81 6.04
N GLY A 36 6.47 6.49 5.99
CA GLY A 36 7.58 5.55 5.99
C GLY A 36 8.23 5.40 7.37
N ALA A 37 9.40 4.76 7.42
CA ALA A 37 9.98 4.32 8.69
C ALA A 37 10.50 5.48 9.55
N ALA A 38 11.31 6.38 8.97
CA ALA A 38 11.94 7.48 9.70
C ALA A 38 10.91 8.49 10.21
N GLU A 39 9.95 8.86 9.37
CA GLU A 39 8.88 9.79 9.73
C GLU A 39 7.91 9.18 10.75
N SER A 40 7.69 7.86 10.71
CA SER A 40 6.91 7.15 11.73
C SER A 40 7.59 7.17 13.10
N ASP A 41 8.92 7.03 13.14
CA ASP A 41 9.69 7.13 14.38
C ASP A 41 9.70 8.57 14.91
N ALA A 42 9.89 9.57 14.04
CA ALA A 42 9.81 10.98 14.42
C ALA A 42 8.42 11.36 14.96
N LEU A 43 7.34 10.79 14.39
CA LEU A 43 5.98 10.97 14.89
C LEU A 43 5.82 10.36 16.29
N LEU A 44 6.35 9.16 16.50
CA LEU A 44 6.31 8.50 17.80
C LEU A 44 7.08 9.32 18.85
N GLU A 45 8.28 9.79 18.53
CA GLU A 45 9.08 10.63 19.43
C GLU A 45 8.36 11.91 19.81
N ALA A 46 7.71 12.58 18.84
CA ALA A 46 7.03 13.84 19.07
C ALA A 46 5.69 13.69 19.82
N THR A 47 5.01 12.55 19.71
CA THR A 47 3.61 12.40 20.16
C THR A 47 3.38 11.32 21.19
N GLY A 48 4.34 10.40 21.37
CA GLY A 48 4.20 9.20 22.19
C GLY A 48 3.20 8.16 21.65
N ASP A 49 2.67 8.34 20.44
CA ASP A 49 1.68 7.45 19.83
C ASP A 49 2.17 6.97 18.45
N ARG A 50 2.09 5.66 18.21
CA ARG A 50 2.51 5.05 16.94
C ARG A 50 1.31 4.89 16.01
N PRO A 51 1.43 5.19 14.71
CA PRO A 51 0.33 4.95 13.78
C PRO A 51 0.02 3.47 13.61
N ALA A 52 -1.26 3.12 13.57
CA ALA A 52 -1.70 1.74 13.35
C ALA A 52 -1.47 1.27 11.90
N VAL A 53 -1.45 2.20 10.96
CA VAL A 53 -1.28 1.95 9.54
C VAL A 53 -0.50 3.08 8.86
N ASP A 54 0.21 2.76 7.79
CA ASP A 54 0.72 3.71 6.81
C ASP A 54 0.21 3.36 5.41
N LYS A 55 -0.40 4.34 4.74
CA LYS A 55 -0.83 4.22 3.35
C LYS A 55 0.28 4.71 2.41
N ILE A 56 0.92 3.78 1.74
CA ILE A 56 2.03 4.03 0.80
C ILE A 56 1.73 3.44 -0.58
N VAL A 57 2.34 3.98 -1.63
CA VAL A 57 2.19 3.42 -2.97
C VAL A 57 3.01 2.13 -3.06
N VAL A 58 2.32 1.02 -3.31
CA VAL A 58 2.93 -0.31 -3.43
C VAL A 58 2.19 -1.11 -4.49
N HIS A 59 2.95 -1.70 -5.40
CA HIS A 59 2.44 -2.61 -6.42
C HIS A 59 3.59 -3.51 -6.92
N PRO A 60 3.33 -4.55 -7.74
CA PRO A 60 4.37 -5.48 -8.20
C PRO A 60 5.63 -4.87 -8.84
N LEU A 61 5.57 -3.66 -9.42
CA LEU A 61 6.76 -2.96 -9.95
C LEU A 61 7.41 -1.99 -8.95
N ALA A 62 6.72 -1.65 -7.85
CA ALA A 62 7.21 -0.84 -6.75
C ALA A 62 6.86 -1.51 -5.41
N PRO A 63 7.55 -2.60 -5.03
CA PRO A 63 7.13 -3.51 -3.98
C PRO A 63 7.52 -3.02 -2.59
N GLN A 64 8.35 -1.98 -2.50
CA GLN A 64 8.76 -1.33 -1.25
C GLN A 64 9.25 -2.32 -0.18
N ARG A 65 10.00 -3.36 -0.56
CA ARG A 65 10.30 -4.51 0.33
C ARG A 65 10.89 -4.11 1.67
N GLU A 66 11.93 -3.29 1.64
CA GLU A 66 12.63 -2.83 2.84
C GLU A 66 11.70 -1.99 3.71
N LEU A 67 11.06 -0.98 3.11
CA LEU A 67 10.09 -0.14 3.81
C LEU A 67 8.96 -0.93 4.46
N ARG A 68 8.40 -1.93 3.76
CA ARG A 68 7.34 -2.78 4.32
C ARG A 68 7.83 -3.60 5.50
N ARG A 69 9.05 -4.14 5.42
CA ARG A 69 9.69 -4.87 6.53
C ARG A 69 9.93 -3.95 7.72
N ASP A 70 10.37 -2.72 7.48
CA ASP A 70 10.65 -1.75 8.54
C ASP A 70 9.38 -1.27 9.24
N LEU A 71 8.30 -1.05 8.48
CA LEU A 71 6.98 -0.71 9.01
C LEU A 71 6.38 -1.89 9.80
N ASP A 72 6.50 -3.11 9.29
CA ASP A 72 6.04 -4.33 9.98
C ASP A 72 6.78 -4.55 11.31
N GLY A 73 8.10 -4.37 11.32
CA GLY A 73 8.91 -4.41 12.55
C GLY A 73 8.52 -3.35 13.59
N ARG A 74 7.83 -2.29 13.16
CA ARG A 74 7.24 -1.25 14.03
C ARG A 74 5.79 -1.54 14.41
N GLY A 75 5.18 -2.62 13.92
CA GLY A 75 3.76 -2.90 14.10
C GLY A 75 2.84 -1.98 13.29
N VAL A 76 3.37 -1.31 12.27
CA VAL A 76 2.62 -0.42 11.38
C VAL A 76 2.21 -1.19 10.13
N ARG A 77 0.90 -1.46 9.98
CA ARG A 77 0.40 -2.19 8.80
C ARG A 77 0.36 -1.30 7.56
N VAL A 78 0.66 -1.89 6.41
CA VAL A 78 0.65 -1.17 5.13
C VAL A 78 -0.73 -1.21 4.48
N LEU A 79 -1.27 -0.03 4.16
CA LEU A 79 -2.37 0.11 3.19
C LEU A 79 -1.75 0.33 1.82
N ALA A 80 -1.86 -0.64 0.92
CA ALA A 80 -1.29 -0.59 -0.42
C ALA A 80 -2.12 0.38 -1.30
N ALA A 81 -1.62 1.60 -1.49
CA ALA A 81 -2.22 2.57 -2.40
C ALA A 81 -1.86 2.21 -3.84
N HIS A 82 -2.84 2.34 -4.74
CA HIS A 82 -2.70 2.04 -6.17
C HIS A 82 -2.11 0.65 -6.44
N PRO A 83 -2.67 -0.44 -5.86
CA PRO A 83 -2.13 -1.79 -6.03
C PRO A 83 -2.18 -2.27 -7.49
N THR A 84 -2.99 -1.61 -8.33
CA THR A 84 -3.10 -1.87 -9.78
C THR A 84 -2.27 -0.92 -10.65
N GLY A 85 -1.34 -0.16 -10.05
CA GLY A 85 -0.50 0.82 -10.72
C GLY A 85 -1.23 2.13 -11.04
N LEU A 86 -0.47 3.09 -11.59
CA LEU A 86 -0.94 4.45 -11.91
C LEU A 86 -1.14 4.67 -13.42
N GLY A 87 -1.49 3.62 -14.16
CA GLY A 87 -1.53 3.68 -15.63
C GLY A 87 -0.14 3.66 -16.28
N ASP A 88 0.88 3.35 -15.50
CA ASP A 88 2.31 3.19 -15.84
C ASP A 88 2.63 1.98 -16.76
N GLY A 89 1.60 1.25 -17.20
CA GLY A 89 1.78 0.06 -18.02
C GLY A 89 2.03 -1.24 -17.24
N MET A 90 2.03 -1.21 -15.91
CA MET A 90 2.22 -2.40 -15.07
C MET A 90 1.29 -3.55 -15.47
N LEU A 91 0.00 -3.28 -15.68
CA LEU A 91 -0.98 -4.31 -16.04
C LEU A 91 -0.73 -4.95 -17.41
N ARG A 92 0.17 -4.39 -18.22
CA ARG A 92 0.63 -4.95 -19.50
C ARG A 92 2.01 -5.60 -19.41
N HIS A 93 2.66 -5.58 -18.24
CA HIS A 93 3.98 -6.18 -18.07
C HIS A 93 3.93 -7.67 -18.44
N PRO A 94 4.79 -8.17 -19.36
CA PRO A 94 4.67 -9.53 -19.90
C PRO A 94 4.65 -10.62 -18.83
N VAL A 95 5.49 -10.47 -17.79
CA VAL A 95 5.53 -11.41 -16.66
C VAL A 95 4.23 -11.40 -15.86
N LEU A 96 3.63 -10.23 -15.61
CA LEU A 96 2.38 -10.13 -14.85
C LEU A 96 1.18 -10.64 -15.66
N VAL A 97 1.15 -10.36 -16.96
CA VAL A 97 0.13 -10.90 -17.87
C VAL A 97 0.20 -12.42 -17.93
N ARG A 98 1.40 -12.97 -18.06
CA ARG A 98 1.62 -14.42 -18.08
C ARG A 98 1.20 -15.07 -16.75
N ALA A 99 1.68 -14.55 -15.62
CA ALA A 99 1.35 -15.07 -14.30
C ALA A 99 -0.16 -15.00 -14.02
N ALA A 100 -0.82 -13.89 -14.41
CA ALA A 100 -2.27 -13.75 -14.25
C ALA A 100 -3.02 -14.80 -15.07
N ARG A 101 -2.59 -15.06 -16.31
CA ARG A 101 -3.18 -16.10 -17.15
C ARG A 101 -3.02 -17.50 -16.55
N GLU A 102 -1.84 -17.82 -16.03
CA GLU A 102 -1.55 -19.11 -15.39
C GLU A 102 -2.44 -19.35 -14.15
N GLU A 103 -2.79 -18.31 -13.42
CA GLU A 103 -3.71 -18.34 -12.25
C GLU A 103 -5.21 -18.20 -12.60
N GLY A 104 -5.53 -18.00 -13.88
CA GLY A 104 -6.90 -17.73 -14.33
C GLY A 104 -7.46 -16.41 -13.81
N LEU A 105 -6.61 -15.39 -13.66
CA LEU A 105 -6.92 -14.06 -13.15
C LEU A 105 -6.67 -12.98 -14.20
N THR A 106 -7.22 -11.79 -13.98
CA THR A 106 -6.72 -10.58 -14.68
C THR A 106 -5.43 -10.06 -14.02
N PRO A 107 -4.58 -9.29 -14.73
CA PRO A 107 -3.41 -8.67 -14.12
C PRO A 107 -3.74 -7.77 -12.93
N ALA A 108 -4.93 -7.14 -12.92
CA ALA A 108 -5.39 -6.32 -11.81
C ALA A 108 -5.72 -7.17 -10.59
N GLN A 109 -6.44 -8.29 -10.78
CA GLN A 109 -6.72 -9.25 -9.71
C GLN A 109 -5.43 -9.86 -9.16
N LEU A 110 -4.48 -10.24 -10.02
CA LEU A 110 -3.18 -10.76 -9.60
C LEU A 110 -2.44 -9.76 -8.69
N ALA A 111 -2.41 -8.47 -9.06
CA ALA A 111 -1.73 -7.44 -8.27
C ALA A 111 -2.40 -7.16 -6.90
N ILE A 112 -3.73 -7.23 -6.85
CA ILE A 112 -4.51 -7.11 -5.61
C ILE A 112 -4.26 -8.34 -4.71
N ALA A 113 -4.35 -9.54 -5.27
CA ALA A 113 -4.10 -10.80 -4.55
C ALA A 113 -2.65 -10.89 -4.04
N TRP A 114 -1.68 -10.47 -4.85
CA TRP A 114 -0.27 -10.34 -4.42
C TRP A 114 -0.13 -9.40 -3.22
N SER A 115 -0.81 -8.26 -3.24
CA SER A 115 -0.74 -7.31 -2.12
C SER A 115 -1.25 -7.93 -0.81
N ALA A 116 -2.39 -8.62 -0.88
CA ALA A 116 -2.97 -9.33 0.26
C ALA A 116 -2.06 -10.48 0.75
N ALA A 117 -1.54 -11.29 -0.18
CA ALA A 117 -0.63 -12.40 0.13
C ALA A 117 0.68 -11.92 0.79
N ARG A 118 1.11 -10.69 0.52
CA ARG A 118 2.28 -10.06 1.14
C ARG A 118 1.94 -9.26 2.42
N GLY A 119 0.79 -9.54 3.04
CA GLY A 119 0.41 -9.01 4.36
C GLY A 119 -0.10 -7.57 4.35
N MET A 120 -0.33 -6.98 3.17
CA MET A 120 -0.83 -5.62 3.02
C MET A 120 -2.34 -5.59 2.84
N ILE A 121 -2.92 -4.40 3.04
CA ILE A 121 -4.35 -4.15 2.78
C ILE A 121 -4.45 -3.38 1.44
N PRO A 122 -4.82 -4.03 0.32
CA PRO A 122 -4.91 -3.35 -0.96
C PRO A 122 -6.10 -2.37 -1.02
N LEU A 123 -5.87 -1.19 -1.59
CA LEU A 123 -6.89 -0.17 -1.84
C LEU A 123 -7.03 0.12 -3.34
N PRO A 124 -7.65 -0.77 -4.14
CA PRO A 124 -7.82 -0.56 -5.57
C PRO A 124 -8.90 0.48 -5.85
N THR A 125 -8.65 1.35 -6.84
CA THR A 125 -9.63 2.33 -7.30
C THR A 125 -10.37 1.81 -8.52
N ALA A 126 -11.71 1.84 -8.50
CA ALA A 126 -12.53 1.47 -9.65
C ALA A 126 -13.79 2.33 -9.75
N ARG A 127 -14.02 2.94 -10.92
CA ARG A 127 -15.22 3.75 -11.21
C ARG A 127 -16.41 2.90 -11.66
N PHE A 128 -16.17 1.77 -12.31
CA PHE A 128 -17.22 0.93 -12.90
C PHE A 128 -17.59 -0.24 -11.97
N PRO A 129 -18.89 -0.54 -11.76
CA PRO A 129 -19.32 -1.63 -10.88
C PRO A 129 -18.74 -3.01 -11.25
N ALA A 130 -18.56 -3.30 -12.54
CA ALA A 130 -17.94 -4.53 -12.99
C ALA A 130 -16.50 -4.67 -12.48
N ARG A 131 -15.71 -3.58 -12.50
CA ARG A 131 -14.34 -3.56 -11.99
C ARG A 131 -14.29 -3.63 -10.47
N GLN A 132 -15.26 -3.04 -9.77
CA GLN A 132 -15.36 -3.16 -8.31
C GLN A 132 -15.59 -4.62 -7.89
N ARG A 133 -16.48 -5.34 -8.59
CA ARG A 133 -16.71 -6.78 -8.36
C ARG A 133 -15.48 -7.62 -8.69
N GLU A 134 -14.83 -7.35 -9.83
CA GLU A 134 -13.59 -8.02 -10.24
C GLU A 134 -12.49 -7.85 -9.18
N ASN A 135 -12.28 -6.62 -8.69
CA ASN A 135 -11.28 -6.29 -7.67
C ASN A 135 -11.58 -6.97 -6.34
N LEU A 136 -12.85 -7.00 -5.92
CA LEU A 136 -13.25 -7.66 -4.68
C LEU A 136 -13.00 -9.17 -4.74
N ALA A 137 -13.37 -9.80 -5.85
CA ALA A 137 -13.17 -11.24 -6.07
C ALA A 137 -11.69 -11.67 -6.07
N ALA A 138 -10.75 -10.72 -6.25
CA ALA A 138 -9.32 -11.02 -6.16
C ALA A 138 -8.88 -11.43 -4.74
N LEU A 139 -9.60 -10.99 -3.69
CA LEU A 139 -9.26 -11.30 -2.30
C LEU A 139 -9.56 -12.76 -1.94
N ASP A 140 -10.44 -13.42 -2.69
CA ASP A 140 -10.81 -14.84 -2.50
C ASP A 140 -9.89 -15.81 -3.28
N ARG A 141 -8.81 -15.30 -3.89
CA ARG A 141 -7.93 -16.04 -4.81
C ARG A 141 -6.52 -16.14 -4.22
N PRO A 142 -6.22 -17.17 -3.40
CA PRO A 142 -4.87 -17.39 -2.91
C PRO A 142 -3.95 -17.71 -4.10
N LEU A 143 -2.77 -17.06 -4.14
CA LEU A 143 -1.76 -17.30 -5.16
C LEU A 143 -0.78 -18.39 -4.68
N ALA A 144 -0.32 -19.23 -5.60
CA ALA A 144 0.75 -20.17 -5.31
C ALA A 144 2.06 -19.44 -4.97
N GLU A 145 2.88 -20.00 -4.07
CA GLU A 145 4.16 -19.37 -3.70
C GLU A 145 5.10 -19.26 -4.90
N SER A 146 5.04 -20.20 -5.86
CA SER A 146 5.77 -20.11 -7.12
C SER A 146 5.41 -18.86 -7.92
N THR A 147 4.12 -18.52 -7.97
CA THR A 147 3.62 -17.33 -8.65
C THR A 147 4.03 -16.06 -7.92
N LEU A 148 3.90 -16.05 -6.60
CA LEU A 148 4.38 -14.93 -5.77
C LEU A 148 5.89 -14.69 -5.96
N ALA A 149 6.69 -15.76 -6.02
CA ALA A 149 8.13 -15.67 -6.27
C ALA A 149 8.46 -15.10 -7.67
N VAL A 150 7.65 -15.41 -8.70
CA VAL A 150 7.79 -14.80 -10.02
C VAL A 150 7.47 -13.31 -9.98
N ILE A 151 6.32 -12.93 -9.41
CA ILE A 151 5.89 -11.52 -9.32
C ILE A 151 6.92 -10.68 -8.57
N ASP A 152 7.44 -11.22 -7.46
CA ASP A 152 8.45 -10.55 -6.66
C ASP A 152 9.73 -10.24 -7.48
N ARG A 153 10.12 -11.08 -8.44
CA ARG A 153 11.32 -10.85 -9.25
C ARG A 153 11.16 -9.76 -10.31
N VAL A 154 9.93 -9.30 -10.58
CA VAL A 154 9.64 -8.36 -11.68
C VAL A 154 10.31 -7.00 -11.51
N CYS A 155 10.67 -6.59 -10.28
CA CYS A 155 11.31 -5.30 -10.02
C CYS A 155 12.72 -5.10 -10.54
N LEU A 156 13.32 -6.12 -11.14
CA LEU A 156 14.70 -6.05 -11.61
C LEU A 156 14.87 -5.34 -12.97
N ASP A 157 13.77 -5.00 -13.67
CA ASP A 157 13.81 -4.45 -15.04
C ASP A 157 13.38 -2.96 -15.18
N GLY A 158 13.33 -2.20 -14.06
CA GLY A 158 13.32 -0.71 -14.00
C GLY A 158 11.98 0.03 -14.18
N PRO A 159 11.97 1.39 -14.10
CA PRO A 159 12.45 2.25 -13.02
C PRO A 159 11.38 2.51 -11.93
N SER A 160 11.82 2.69 -10.70
CA SER A 160 11.02 3.19 -9.57
C SER A 160 10.65 4.67 -9.75
N ARG A 161 9.57 4.99 -10.49
CA ARG A 161 9.02 6.36 -10.54
C ARG A 161 7.97 6.58 -9.47
N ILE A 162 8.38 6.71 -8.22
CA ILE A 162 7.55 7.29 -7.14
C ILE A 162 8.38 8.28 -6.31
N GLU A 163 9.22 9.09 -6.97
CA GLU A 163 9.83 10.27 -6.34
C GLU A 163 9.15 11.58 -6.77
N THR A 164 8.19 11.56 -7.72
CA THR A 164 7.67 12.80 -8.36
C THR A 164 6.32 13.29 -7.83
N ILE A 165 5.83 12.83 -6.68
CA ILE A 165 4.61 13.42 -6.07
C ILE A 165 4.94 14.20 -4.77
N ALA A 166 6.22 14.28 -4.40
CA ALA A 166 6.69 15.06 -3.25
C ALA A 166 7.65 16.20 -3.64
N GLY A 167 7.56 16.70 -4.88
CA GLY A 167 8.29 17.88 -5.37
C GLY A 167 7.34 18.96 -5.83
#